data_AF-A0A2T9YD02-F1
#
_entry.id   AF-A0A2T9YD02-F1
#
_cell.length_a   1.000
_cell.length_b   1.000
_cell.length_c   1.000
_cell.angle_alpha   90.00
_cell.angle_beta   90.00
_cell.angle_gamma   90.00
#
_symmetry.space_group_name_H-M   'P 1'
#
loop_
_entity.id
_entity.type
_entity.pdbx_description
1 polymer ?
#
loop_
_entity_poly.entity_id
_entity_poly.type
_entity_poly.pdbx_seq_one_letter_code
_entity_poly.pdbx_strand_id
1 'polypeptide(L)'
;MSQGKQESEDFTQVINEFYLSTSLKDVSIMITISKSKCEDSIDLRKGDYYKFDSNMPDWEEYIDEKGDSFYARIVSIDLDTKHHKSIDEYYNKDSKIVDGYVKKREAESGLI
;
A
#
# COMPACT_ATOMS: atom_id res chain seq x y z
N MET A 1 5.66 17.82 37.86
CA MET A 1 5.93 16.46 37.34
C MET A 1 5.12 16.10 36.09
N SER A 2 4.51 17.03 35.34
CA SER A 2 3.63 16.67 34.21
C SER A 2 4.22 16.88 32.80
N GLN A 3 5.29 17.67 32.62
CA GLN A 3 5.87 17.93 31.28
C GLN A 3 6.57 16.71 30.67
N GLY A 4 7.44 16.03 31.43
CA GLY A 4 8.17 14.87 30.91
C GLY A 4 7.32 13.63 30.62
N LYS A 5 6.09 13.57 31.15
CA LYS A 5 5.15 12.48 30.84
C LYS A 5 4.46 12.71 29.50
N GLN A 6 4.07 13.96 29.24
CA GLN A 6 3.40 14.37 28.00
C GLN A 6 4.33 14.29 26.78
N GLU A 7 5.60 14.70 26.92
CA GLU A 7 6.60 14.55 25.84
C GLU A 7 6.89 13.09 25.48
N SER A 8 6.86 12.18 26.46
CA SER A 8 7.09 10.75 26.24
C SER A 8 5.92 10.05 25.53
N GLU A 9 4.69 10.48 25.80
CA GLU A 9 3.48 9.97 25.16
C GLU A 9 3.43 10.43 23.69
N ASP A 10 3.81 11.68 23.43
CA ASP A 10 3.89 12.26 22.07
C ASP A 10 4.93 11.53 21.20
N PHE A 11 6.12 11.27 21.74
CA PHE A 11 7.15 10.52 21.02
C PHE A 11 6.73 9.07 20.71
N THR A 12 6.07 8.41 21.67
CA THR A 12 5.58 7.03 21.47
C THR A 12 4.54 6.96 20.36
N GLN A 13 3.65 7.95 20.28
CA GLN A 13 2.65 8.04 19.21
C GLN A 13 3.32 8.22 17.83
N VAL A 14 4.29 9.13 17.72
CA VAL A 14 5.03 9.36 16.47
C VAL A 14 5.72 8.08 15.99
N ILE A 15 6.30 7.30 16.89
CA ILE A 15 6.92 6.01 16.55
C ILE A 15 5.89 4.99 16.06
N ASN A 16 4.72 4.91 16.71
CA ASN A 16 3.66 4.01 16.26
C ASN A 16 3.14 4.40 14.86
N GLU A 17 2.92 5.70 14.63
CA GLU A 17 2.53 6.22 13.31
C GLU A 17 3.61 5.97 12.26
N PHE A 18 4.89 6.04 12.62
CA PHE A 18 6.00 5.69 11.74
C PHE A 18 5.94 4.21 11.30
N TYR A 19 5.70 3.27 12.22
CA TYR A 19 5.59 1.84 11.87
C TYR A 19 4.33 1.52 11.05
N LEU A 20 3.21 2.20 11.33
CA LEU A 20 2.01 2.11 10.51
C LEU A 20 2.28 2.61 9.09
N SER A 21 2.88 3.79 8.96
CA SER A 21 3.27 4.37 7.66
C SER A 21 4.22 3.45 6.91
N THR A 22 5.19 2.87 7.60
CA THR A 22 6.15 1.94 7.00
C THR A 22 5.49 0.66 6.50
N SER A 23 4.53 0.12 7.26
CA SER A 23 3.75 -1.04 6.82
C SER A 23 2.94 -0.69 5.56
N LEU A 24 2.29 0.49 5.53
CA LEU A 24 1.53 0.98 4.38
C LEU A 24 2.37 1.31 3.14
N LYS A 25 3.66 1.64 3.30
CA LYS A 25 4.59 1.85 2.17
C LYS A 25 4.99 0.55 1.47
N ASP A 26 4.92 -0.57 2.19
CA ASP A 26 5.36 -1.89 1.73
C ASP A 26 4.19 -2.82 1.33
N VAL A 27 2.95 -2.33 1.31
CA VAL A 27 1.78 -3.12 0.88
C VAL A 27 1.75 -3.30 -0.64
N SER A 28 1.13 -4.37 -1.09
CA SER A 28 0.81 -4.56 -2.51
C SER A 28 -0.67 -4.28 -2.75
N ILE A 29 -0.99 -3.69 -3.91
CA ILE A 29 -2.38 -3.56 -4.38
C ILE A 29 -2.61 -4.62 -5.45
N MET A 30 -3.56 -5.52 -5.21
CA MET A 30 -3.99 -6.51 -6.18
C MET A 30 -5.29 -6.07 -6.84
N ILE A 31 -5.26 -5.90 -8.16
CA ILE A 31 -6.41 -5.57 -8.98
C ILE A 31 -6.77 -6.82 -9.79
N THR A 32 -7.96 -7.37 -9.55
CA THR A 32 -8.52 -8.46 -10.37
C THR A 32 -9.54 -7.87 -11.33
N ILE A 33 -9.48 -8.22 -12.61
CA ILE A 33 -10.39 -7.73 -13.66
C ILE A 33 -11.08 -8.93 -14.31
N SER A 34 -12.38 -8.80 -14.59
CA SER A 34 -13.15 -9.79 -15.32
C SER A 34 -14.03 -9.12 -16.37
N LYS A 35 -14.12 -9.70 -17.57
CA LYS A 35 -14.98 -9.19 -18.62
C LYS A 35 -16.44 -9.44 -18.25
N SER A 36 -17.31 -8.44 -18.40
CA SER A 36 -18.75 -8.66 -18.33
C SER A 36 -19.13 -9.61 -19.47
N LYS A 37 -19.58 -10.83 -19.15
CA LYS A 37 -20.05 -11.75 -20.20
C LYS A 37 -21.35 -11.18 -20.75
N CYS A 38 -21.29 -10.72 -22.01
CA CYS A 38 -22.46 -10.40 -22.80
C CYS A 38 -23.34 -11.65 -22.89
N GLU A 39 -24.60 -11.50 -22.45
CA GLU A 39 -25.79 -12.23 -22.93
C GLU A 39 -25.57 -13.72 -23.25
N ASP A 40 -25.48 -14.55 -22.22
CA ASP A 40 -26.14 -15.88 -22.20
C ASP A 40 -25.86 -16.56 -20.84
N SER A 41 -26.83 -16.42 -19.94
CA SER A 41 -26.99 -17.24 -18.72
C SER A 41 -25.78 -17.42 -17.81
N ILE A 42 -25.33 -16.36 -17.14
CA ILE A 42 -24.81 -16.54 -15.77
C ILE A 42 -25.60 -15.59 -14.89
N ASP A 43 -26.46 -16.18 -14.08
CA ASP A 43 -27.14 -15.51 -12.98
C ASP A 43 -26.05 -14.95 -12.04
N LEU A 44 -25.63 -13.69 -12.27
CA LEU A 44 -24.63 -12.99 -11.45
C LEU A 44 -25.07 -12.87 -9.98
N ARG A 45 -26.29 -13.29 -9.63
CA ARG A 45 -26.81 -13.37 -8.27
C ARG A 45 -26.43 -14.67 -7.54
N LYS A 46 -25.78 -15.64 -8.20
CA LYS A 46 -25.36 -16.91 -7.57
C LYS A 46 -24.05 -17.45 -8.16
N GLY A 47 -22.94 -17.29 -7.42
CA GLY A 47 -21.69 -18.09 -7.49
C GLY A 47 -21.06 -18.22 -8.88
N ASP A 48 -19.98 -17.54 -9.21
CA ASP A 48 -18.64 -18.16 -9.06
C ASP A 48 -17.53 -17.13 -9.33
N TYR A 49 -17.69 -15.89 -8.87
CA TYR A 49 -16.51 -15.06 -8.61
C TYR A 49 -16.03 -15.45 -7.23
N TYR A 50 -14.97 -16.28 -7.14
CA TYR A 50 -14.44 -16.78 -5.88
C TYR A 50 -14.30 -15.65 -4.84
N LYS A 51 -15.26 -15.61 -3.90
CA LYS A 51 -15.17 -14.83 -2.68
C LYS A 51 -14.31 -15.66 -1.75
N PHE A 52 -13.00 -15.40 -1.76
CA PHE A 52 -12.03 -16.18 -0.98
C PHE A 52 -12.26 -16.04 0.54
N ASP A 53 -12.89 -14.94 0.98
CA ASP A 53 -13.35 -14.71 2.36
C ASP A 53 -14.56 -13.76 2.37
N SER A 54 -15.44 -13.93 3.36
CA SER A 54 -16.55 -13.04 3.74
C SER A 54 -16.16 -11.56 3.88
N ASN A 55 -14.91 -11.27 4.29
CA ASN A 55 -14.39 -9.92 4.46
C ASN A 55 -13.74 -9.31 3.19
N MET A 56 -13.68 -10.06 2.08
CA MET A 56 -13.12 -9.50 0.86
C MET A 56 -14.04 -8.42 0.27
N PRO A 57 -13.48 -7.31 -0.24
CA PRO A 57 -14.21 -6.30 -0.99
C PRO A 57 -15.02 -6.92 -2.13
N ASP A 58 -16.21 -6.38 -2.34
CA ASP A 58 -17.10 -6.83 -3.41
C ASP A 58 -16.55 -6.39 -4.78
N TRP A 59 -17.06 -7.02 -5.85
CA TRP A 59 -16.75 -6.62 -7.21
C TRP A 59 -17.53 -5.36 -7.58
N GLU A 60 -16.84 -4.41 -8.22
CA GLU A 60 -17.41 -3.16 -8.71
C GLU A 60 -17.44 -3.17 -10.24
N GLU A 61 -18.50 -2.63 -10.83
CA GLU A 61 -18.64 -2.50 -12.28
C GLU A 61 -18.03 -1.18 -12.76
N TYR A 62 -17.25 -1.25 -13.84
CA TYR A 62 -16.58 -0.13 -14.49
C TYR A 62 -16.87 -0.15 -15.99
N ILE A 63 -16.81 1.03 -16.60
CA ILE A 63 -17.04 1.22 -18.04
C ILE A 63 -15.77 1.80 -18.64
N ASP A 64 -15.28 1.19 -19.72
CA ASP A 64 -14.12 1.70 -20.44
C ASP A 64 -14.47 2.85 -21.40
N GLU A 65 -13.46 3.42 -22.06
CA GLU A 65 -13.65 4.54 -23.00
C GLU A 65 -14.48 4.17 -24.25
N LYS A 66 -14.66 2.87 -24.55
CA LYS A 66 -15.43 2.35 -25.68
C LYS A 66 -16.87 2.00 -25.30
N GLY A 67 -17.22 2.12 -24.02
CA GLY A 67 -18.53 1.75 -23.49
C GLY A 67 -18.66 0.26 -23.14
N ASP A 68 -17.56 -0.50 -23.15
CA ASP A 68 -17.56 -1.89 -22.72
C ASP A 68 -17.52 -1.96 -21.17
N SER A 69 -18.43 -2.74 -20.58
CA SER A 69 -18.46 -2.98 -19.13
C SER A 69 -17.47 -4.08 -18.71
N PHE A 70 -16.79 -3.87 -17.59
CA PHE A 70 -15.98 -4.88 -16.91
C PHE A 70 -16.17 -4.82 -15.40
N TYR A 71 -15.93 -5.92 -14.71
CA TYR A 71 -15.92 -5.95 -13.25
C TYR A 71 -14.48 -5.91 -12.77
N ALA A 72 -14.21 -5.11 -11.75
CA ALA A 72 -12.93 -5.11 -11.05
C ALA A 72 -13.10 -5.22 -9.54
N ARG A 73 -12.10 -5.81 -8.90
CA ARG A 73 -11.97 -5.88 -7.45
C ARG A 73 -10.57 -5.44 -7.08
N ILE A 74 -10.47 -4.49 -6.16
CA ILE A 74 -9.21 -3.90 -5.71
C ILE A 74 -9.04 -4.25 -4.23
N VAL A 75 -7.91 -4.88 -3.89
CA VAL A 75 -7.61 -5.27 -2.51
C VAL A 75 -6.17 -4.91 -2.15
N SER A 76 -5.95 -4.45 -0.92
CA SER A 76 -4.61 -4.34 -0.33
C SER A 76 -4.22 -5.70 0.27
N ILE A 77 -3.03 -6.18 -0.06
CA ILE A 77 -2.44 -7.41 0.48
C ILE A 77 -1.10 -7.09 1.16
N ASP A 78 -0.53 -8.07 1.87
CA ASP A 78 0.72 -7.94 2.63
C ASP A 78 0.65 -6.92 3.79
N LEU A 79 -0.52 -6.82 4.46
CA LEU A 79 -0.79 -5.89 5.57
C LEU A 79 -0.11 -6.27 6.91
N ASP A 80 0.89 -7.16 6.88
CA ASP A 80 1.59 -7.57 8.09
C ASP A 80 2.39 -6.43 8.70
N THR A 81 2.25 -6.22 10.00
CA THR A 81 2.96 -5.16 10.72
C THR A 81 4.47 -5.40 10.69
N LYS A 82 5.21 -4.42 10.17
CA LYS A 82 6.67 -4.51 10.01
C LYS A 82 7.39 -4.07 11.29
N HIS A 83 7.19 -4.78 12.40
CA HIS A 83 7.91 -4.54 13.66
C HIS A 83 9.28 -5.22 13.75
N HIS A 84 9.72 -5.91 12.69
CA HIS A 84 10.95 -6.69 12.70
C HIS A 84 12.23 -5.85 12.46
N LYS A 85 12.11 -4.56 12.13
CA LYS A 85 13.22 -3.64 11.90
C LYS A 85 13.17 -2.48 12.87
N SER A 86 14.31 -2.08 13.41
CA SER A 86 14.39 -0.91 14.28
C SER A 86 14.34 0.39 13.45
N ILE A 87 13.95 1.49 14.10
CA ILE A 87 14.02 2.84 13.50
C ILE A 87 15.43 3.17 13.02
N ASP A 88 16.46 2.75 13.76
CA ASP A 88 17.86 2.99 13.38
C ASP A 88 18.22 2.33 12.04
N GLU A 89 17.66 1.15 11.75
CA GLU A 89 17.87 0.50 10.45
C GLU A 89 17.22 1.29 9.32
N TYR A 90 16.01 1.83 9.53
CA TYR A 90 15.36 2.70 8.56
C TYR A 90 16.14 3.98 8.33
N TYR A 91 16.61 4.62 9.40
CA TYR A 91 17.45 5.82 9.34
C TYR A 91 18.73 5.56 8.52
N ASN A 92 19.46 4.50 8.86
CA ASN A 92 20.71 4.16 8.18
C ASN A 92 20.49 3.82 6.70
N LYS A 93 19.36 3.19 6.37
CA LYS A 93 18.98 2.92 4.97
C LYS A 93 18.69 4.21 4.22
N ASP A 94 17.91 5.10 4.80
CA ASP A 94 17.52 6.36 4.17
C ASP A 94 18.75 7.27 3.94
N SER A 95 19.61 7.42 4.96
CA SER A 95 20.87 8.18 4.85
C SER A 95 21.75 7.67 3.70
N LYS A 96 21.91 6.35 3.54
CA LYS A 96 22.69 5.79 2.41
C LYS A 96 22.05 6.11 1.05
N ILE A 97 20.73 6.09 0.95
CA ILE A 97 20.01 6.41 -0.29
C ILE A 97 20.21 7.89 -0.64
N VAL A 98 20.05 8.78 0.33
CA VAL A 98 20.24 10.23 0.15
C VAL A 98 21.68 10.54 -0.24
N ASP A 99 22.67 10.02 0.50
CA ASP A 99 24.08 10.22 0.20
C ASP A 99 24.44 9.72 -1.21
N GLY A 100 23.89 8.57 -1.61
CA GLY A 100 24.07 8.03 -2.95
C GLY A 100 23.45 8.92 -4.03
N TYR A 101 22.26 9.46 -3.78
CA TYR A 101 21.58 10.37 -4.68
C TYR A 101 22.34 11.69 -4.87
N VAL A 102 22.80 12.30 -3.76
CA VAL A 102 23.56 13.56 -3.78
C VAL A 102 24.85 13.38 -4.57
N LYS A 103 25.66 12.36 -4.25
CA LYS A 103 26.92 12.09 -4.98
C LYS A 103 26.69 11.90 -6.48
N LYS A 104 25.62 11.21 -6.87
CA LYS A 104 25.26 11.03 -8.28
C LYS A 104 24.92 12.37 -8.93
N ARG A 105 24.14 13.22 -8.27
CA ARG A 105 23.77 14.55 -8.78
C ARG A 105 24.96 15.48 -8.92
N GLU A 106 25.89 15.47 -7.98
CA GLU A 106 27.10 16.29 -8.02
C GLU A 106 28.01 15.89 -9.19
N ALA A 107 28.17 14.58 -9.43
CA ALA A 107 28.90 14.05 -10.58
C ALA A 107 28.23 14.39 -11.92
N GLU A 108 26.90 14.32 -12.01
CA GLU A 108 26.14 14.71 -13.22
C GLU A 108 26.19 16.22 -13.49
N SER A 109 26.36 17.03 -12.44
CA SER A 109 26.41 18.50 -12.54
C SER A 109 27.82 19.04 -12.83
N GLY A 110 28.83 18.16 -12.93
CA GLY A 110 30.23 18.55 -13.14
C GLY A 110 30.85 19.31 -11.97
N LEU A 111 30.28 19.17 -10.77
CA LEU A 111 30.81 19.76 -9.53
C LEU A 111 31.84 18.83 -8.83
N ILE A 112 32.09 17.65 -9.40
CA ILE A 112 33.14 16.68 -9.06
C ILE A 112 33.72 16.09 -10.34
#